data_AF-A0A944DS01-F1
#
_entry.id   AF-A0A944DS01-F1
#
_cell.length_a   1.000
_cell.length_b   1.000
_cell.length_c   1.000
_cell.angle_alpha   90.00
_cell.angle_beta   90.00
_cell.angle_gamma   90.00
#
_symmetry.space_group_name_H-M   'P 1'
#
loop_
_entity.id
_entity.type
_entity.pdbx_description
1 polymer ?
#
loop_
_entity_poly.entity_id
_entity_poly.type
_entity_poly.pdbx_seq_one_letter_code
_entity_poly.pdbx_strand_id
1 'polypeptide(L)'
;MTTAIGLIAPEISEELGQIEVAEGGLTAVVGDEELDAKTPGDLAKKLGGLFYQNLHAGMAEQGDTTRQRSLRDDDFDQRLFAAMPHRTTLVQATVLSDVPGADSVTVLLDGLRVRIPRDRIADRLPDADSDLVTLHIPAPRPALSTGFFLTDGSRGRVTGSQMLRLYIHLTDAESAPDAWRTVLSRMEELELRYRAKVTSSLKHFPRRDALVVYLGPDAWHAAGEIAASVQGLPGLGSATSPFVRRVADGVGAAWEPDDPRPGKGKLSFGEHRCQVLAEALVGHAVRADGVAREAVVAEAFLNAGTDPLMPARNLDSPVLPGIGLV
;
A
#
# COMPACT_ATOMS: atom_id res chain seq x y z
N MET A 1 33.35 -8.64 -20.24
CA MET A 1 32.45 -8.24 -19.15
C MET A 1 31.65 -7.06 -19.65
N THR A 2 30.46 -7.31 -20.16
CA THR A 2 29.58 -6.27 -20.70
C THR A 2 28.98 -5.52 -19.51
N THR A 3 29.22 -4.22 -19.41
CA THR A 3 28.63 -3.36 -18.38
C THR A 3 27.12 -3.34 -18.57
N ALA A 4 26.38 -4.00 -17.68
CA ALA A 4 24.93 -4.20 -17.72
C ALA A 4 24.12 -2.96 -17.31
N ILE A 5 24.70 -1.78 -17.44
CA ILE A 5 24.12 -0.51 -17.00
C ILE A 5 22.83 -0.26 -17.79
N GLY A 6 21.74 -0.02 -17.07
CA GLY A 6 20.44 0.36 -17.65
C GLY A 6 19.47 -0.79 -17.92
N LEU A 7 19.63 -1.94 -17.26
CA LEU A 7 18.61 -3.01 -17.28
C LEU A 7 17.52 -2.86 -16.22
N ILE A 8 17.80 -2.09 -15.17
CA ILE A 8 16.88 -1.81 -14.05
C ILE A 8 16.88 -0.31 -13.75
N ALA A 9 15.87 0.15 -13.00
CA ALA A 9 15.76 1.54 -12.56
C ALA A 9 17.02 1.97 -11.77
N PRO A 10 17.51 3.21 -11.99
CA PRO A 10 18.72 3.73 -11.32
C PRO A 10 18.67 3.62 -9.80
N GLU A 11 17.50 3.90 -9.21
CA GLU A 11 17.28 3.81 -7.77
C GLU A 11 17.47 2.38 -7.26
N ILE A 12 17.05 1.37 -8.03
CA ILE A 12 17.28 -0.04 -7.67
C ILE A 12 18.76 -0.39 -7.82
N SER A 13 19.43 0.06 -8.89
CA SER A 13 20.86 -0.17 -9.11
C SER A 13 21.70 0.43 -7.97
N GLU A 14 21.33 1.61 -7.47
CA GLU A 14 21.97 2.24 -6.31
C GLU A 14 21.84 1.39 -5.04
N GLU A 15 20.63 0.91 -4.73
CA GLU A 15 20.39 0.04 -3.56
C GLU A 15 21.15 -1.29 -3.66
N LEU A 16 21.26 -1.85 -4.87
CA LEU A 16 22.06 -3.06 -5.10
C LEU A 16 23.54 -2.86 -4.71
N GLY A 17 24.06 -1.63 -4.79
CA GLY A 17 25.43 -1.31 -4.38
C GLY A 17 25.71 -1.57 -2.90
N GLN A 18 24.67 -1.64 -2.07
CA GLN A 18 24.77 -1.83 -0.60
C GLN A 18 24.38 -3.25 -0.15
N ILE A 19 24.09 -4.15 -1.10
CA ILE A 19 23.58 -5.49 -0.82
C ILE A 19 24.55 -6.53 -1.35
N GLU A 20 25.02 -7.39 -0.46
CA GLU A 20 25.83 -8.55 -0.79
C GLU A 20 25.11 -9.82 -0.34
N VAL A 21 25.07 -10.84 -1.20
CA VAL A 21 24.56 -12.17 -0.86
C VAL A 21 25.68 -13.17 -1.15
N ALA A 22 26.09 -13.91 -0.13
CA ALA A 22 27.20 -14.85 -0.25
C ALA A 22 26.82 -16.05 -1.12
N GLU A 23 27.83 -16.67 -1.73
CA GLU A 23 27.68 -17.89 -2.52
C GLU A 23 26.90 -18.97 -1.75
N GLY A 24 25.98 -19.64 -2.45
CA GLY A 24 25.08 -20.63 -1.85
C GLY A 24 23.84 -20.02 -1.19
N GLY A 25 23.74 -18.70 -1.09
CA GLY A 25 22.51 -18.00 -0.70
C GLY A 25 22.08 -18.27 0.74
N LEU A 26 23.02 -18.42 1.67
CA LEU A 26 22.74 -18.69 3.09
C LEU A 26 23.06 -17.51 4.01
N THR A 27 23.84 -16.54 3.54
CA THR A 27 24.13 -15.30 4.28
C THR A 27 24.05 -14.10 3.36
N ALA A 28 23.72 -12.94 3.93
CA ALA A 28 23.68 -11.66 3.22
C ALA A 28 24.10 -10.51 4.14
N VAL A 29 24.60 -9.45 3.53
CA VAL A 29 24.92 -8.17 4.18
C VAL A 29 24.13 -7.07 3.48
N VAL A 30 23.46 -6.22 4.24
CA VAL A 30 22.71 -5.06 3.74
C VAL A 30 23.12 -3.85 4.55
N GLY A 31 24.01 -3.01 4.01
CA GLY A 31 24.66 -1.96 4.81
C GLY A 31 25.45 -2.58 5.97
N ASP A 32 25.06 -2.25 7.20
CA ASP A 32 25.68 -2.77 8.44
C ASP A 32 24.96 -4.02 9.00
N GLU A 33 23.85 -4.45 8.39
CA GLU A 33 23.06 -5.59 8.86
C GLU A 33 23.51 -6.91 8.23
N GLU A 34 23.92 -7.87 9.05
CA GLU A 34 24.22 -9.24 8.64
C GLU A 34 23.03 -10.18 8.88
N LEU A 35 22.73 -11.01 7.90
CA LEU A 35 21.67 -12.02 7.96
C LEU A 35 22.23 -13.42 7.68
N ASP A 36 21.84 -14.38 8.52
CA ASP A 36 22.05 -15.81 8.30
C ASP A 36 20.73 -16.54 8.03
N ALA A 37 20.77 -17.67 7.33
CA ALA A 37 19.62 -18.54 7.16
C ALA A 37 20.02 -20.02 6.97
N LYS A 38 19.07 -20.92 7.23
CA LYS A 38 19.28 -22.37 7.04
C LYS A 38 19.06 -22.83 5.61
N THR A 39 18.29 -22.06 4.84
CA THR A 39 17.97 -22.35 3.44
C THR A 39 17.94 -21.07 2.63
N PRO A 40 18.15 -21.13 1.30
CA PRO A 40 18.01 -19.96 0.43
C PRO A 40 16.60 -19.34 0.49
N GLY A 41 15.55 -20.17 0.60
CA GLY A 41 14.18 -19.69 0.75
C GLY A 41 13.98 -18.88 2.04
N ASP A 42 14.57 -19.33 3.15
CA ASP A 42 14.54 -18.60 4.42
C ASP A 42 15.31 -17.27 4.32
N LEU A 43 16.46 -17.25 3.65
CA LEU A 43 17.22 -16.02 3.44
C LEU A 43 16.42 -15.03 2.60
N ALA A 44 15.82 -15.47 1.49
CA ALA A 44 15.01 -14.61 0.63
C ALA A 44 13.82 -13.99 1.39
N LYS A 45 13.19 -14.76 2.28
CA LYS A 45 12.11 -14.24 3.15
C LYS A 45 12.63 -13.20 4.16
N LYS A 46 13.77 -13.45 4.80
CA LYS A 46 14.39 -12.50 5.74
C LYS A 46 14.78 -11.21 5.02
N LEU A 47 15.47 -11.32 3.88
CA LEU A 47 15.83 -10.19 3.02
C LEU A 47 14.60 -9.42 2.53
N GLY A 48 13.54 -10.10 2.09
CA GLY A 48 12.30 -9.44 1.68
C GLY A 48 11.69 -8.60 2.80
N GLY A 49 11.70 -9.11 4.03
CA GLY A 49 11.29 -8.37 5.22
C GLY A 49 12.20 -7.16 5.51
N LEU A 50 13.51 -7.34 5.42
CA LEU A 50 14.48 -6.27 5.65
C LEU A 50 14.37 -5.17 4.59
N PHE A 51 14.29 -5.53 3.30
CA PHE A 51 14.06 -4.60 2.21
C PHE A 51 12.73 -3.85 2.36
N TYR A 52 11.69 -4.51 2.85
CA TYR A 52 10.44 -3.83 3.15
C TYR A 52 10.63 -2.76 4.23
N GLN A 53 11.34 -3.08 5.31
CA GLN A 53 11.58 -2.14 6.42
C GLN A 53 12.46 -0.96 5.98
N ASN A 54 13.59 -1.23 5.32
CA ASN A 54 14.62 -0.22 5.06
C ASN A 54 14.39 0.51 3.73
N LEU A 55 14.03 -0.22 2.66
CA LEU A 55 13.89 0.36 1.31
C LEU A 55 12.47 0.88 1.08
N HIS A 56 11.43 0.09 1.37
CA HIS A 56 10.07 0.52 1.09
C HIS A 56 9.51 1.45 2.17
N ALA A 57 9.41 0.96 3.40
CA ALA A 57 8.84 1.70 4.51
C ALA A 57 9.79 2.78 5.03
N GLY A 58 11.10 2.59 4.92
CA GLY A 58 12.09 3.56 5.43
C GLY A 58 12.00 3.77 6.94
N MET A 59 11.68 2.71 7.68
CA MET A 59 11.65 2.75 9.14
C MET A 59 13.10 2.76 9.66
N ALA A 60 13.39 3.59 10.66
CA ALA A 60 14.67 3.53 11.36
C ALA A 60 14.82 2.18 12.09
N GLU A 61 16.06 1.73 12.28
CA GLU A 61 16.36 0.54 13.10
C GLU A 61 15.59 0.60 14.42
N GLN A 62 14.67 -0.34 14.59
CA GLN A 62 13.93 -0.47 15.84
C GLN A 62 14.86 -1.15 16.86
N GLY A 63 15.65 -0.34 17.58
CA GLY A 63 16.42 -0.81 18.73
C GLY A 63 15.53 -1.62 19.71
N ASP A 64 16.09 -2.71 20.25
CA ASP A 64 15.43 -3.77 21.05
C ASP A 64 14.02 -3.41 21.58
N THR A 65 13.02 -3.60 20.71
CA THR A 65 11.63 -3.36 21.11
C THR A 65 11.16 -4.58 21.87
N THR A 66 11.10 -4.46 23.20
CA THR A 66 10.21 -5.26 24.04
C THR A 66 8.89 -5.50 23.29
N ARG A 67 8.59 -6.78 23.00
CA ARG A 67 7.40 -7.21 22.23
C ARG A 67 6.16 -6.65 22.90
N GLN A 68 5.64 -5.53 22.40
CA GLN A 68 4.34 -5.03 22.82
C GLN A 68 3.28 -6.03 22.36
N ARG A 69 2.31 -6.28 23.24
CA ARG A 69 1.19 -7.19 22.96
C ARG A 69 0.25 -6.68 21.87
N SER A 70 0.31 -5.38 21.53
CA SER A 70 -0.53 -4.73 20.53
C SER A 70 0.22 -3.60 19.84
N LEU A 71 0.02 -3.46 18.53
CA LEU A 71 0.46 -2.31 17.73
C LEU A 71 -0.53 -1.13 17.80
N ARG A 72 -1.71 -1.34 18.40
CA ARG A 72 -2.76 -0.31 18.53
C ARG A 72 -2.49 0.61 19.70
N ASP A 73 -2.71 1.89 19.44
CA ASP A 73 -2.78 2.96 20.44
C ASP A 73 -4.19 3.58 20.33
N ASP A 74 -5.03 3.37 21.36
CA ASP A 74 -6.44 3.77 21.31
C ASP A 74 -6.62 5.29 21.35
N ASP A 75 -5.72 6.04 21.99
CA ASP A 75 -5.75 7.50 22.01
C ASP A 75 -5.37 8.07 20.65
N PHE A 76 -4.37 7.46 19.99
CA PHE A 76 -3.98 7.83 18.64
C PHE A 76 -5.07 7.46 17.62
N ASP A 77 -5.68 6.27 17.72
CA ASP A 77 -6.83 5.88 16.89
C ASP A 77 -8.00 6.89 17.03
N GLN A 78 -8.25 7.42 18.24
CA GLN A 78 -9.26 8.46 18.46
C GLN A 78 -8.89 9.79 17.79
N ARG A 79 -7.62 10.22 17.84
CA ARG A 79 -7.15 11.42 17.12
C ARG A 79 -7.34 11.26 15.60
N LEU A 80 -7.00 10.10 15.06
CA LEU A 80 -7.18 9.79 13.63
C LEU A 80 -8.66 9.77 13.24
N PHE A 81 -9.53 9.18 14.07
CA PHE A 81 -10.98 9.19 13.88
C PHE A 81 -11.56 10.61 13.92
N ALA A 82 -11.14 11.43 14.90
CA ALA A 82 -11.59 12.81 15.04
C ALA A 82 -11.17 13.69 13.86
N ALA A 83 -10.03 13.38 13.23
CA ALA A 83 -9.50 14.07 12.05
C ALA A 83 -10.24 13.75 10.74
N MET A 84 -11.04 12.68 10.68
CA MET A 84 -11.79 12.35 9.45
C MET A 84 -12.84 13.44 9.13
N PRO A 85 -13.05 13.79 7.85
CA PRO A 85 -14.10 14.74 7.43
C PRO A 85 -15.50 14.11 7.38
N HIS A 86 -15.59 12.79 7.34
CA HIS A 86 -16.84 12.04 7.26
C HIS A 86 -16.87 10.91 8.31
N ARG A 87 -18.04 10.30 8.51
CA ARG A 87 -18.25 9.19 9.47
C ARG A 87 -18.86 7.94 8.86
N THR A 88 -19.51 8.09 7.71
CA THR A 88 -20.18 6.99 7.00
C THR A 88 -19.68 6.89 5.58
N THR A 89 -19.75 5.68 5.03
CA THR A 89 -19.42 5.36 3.65
C THR A 89 -20.63 4.67 3.01
N LEU A 90 -20.85 4.92 1.73
CA LEU A 90 -21.87 4.23 0.94
C LEU A 90 -21.38 2.86 0.49
N VAL A 91 -22.20 1.83 0.74
CA VAL A 91 -21.95 0.47 0.24
C VAL A 91 -23.20 -0.11 -0.40
N GLN A 92 -23.02 -0.90 -1.46
CA GLN A 92 -24.09 -1.69 -2.03
C GLN A 92 -24.22 -3.02 -1.28
N ALA A 93 -25.45 -3.44 -1.04
CA ALA A 93 -25.77 -4.72 -0.41
C ALA A 93 -27.02 -5.33 -1.05
N THR A 94 -27.17 -6.65 -0.94
CA THR A 94 -28.36 -7.37 -1.41
C THR A 94 -29.29 -7.66 -0.24
N VAL A 95 -30.53 -7.24 -0.30
CA VAL A 95 -31.59 -7.56 0.66
C VAL A 95 -31.86 -9.06 0.60
N LEU A 96 -31.76 -9.73 1.75
CA LEU A 96 -32.09 -11.15 1.90
C LEU A 96 -33.45 -11.35 2.58
N SER A 97 -33.82 -10.43 3.48
CA SER A 97 -35.11 -10.46 4.15
C SER A 97 -35.48 -9.06 4.63
N ASP A 98 -36.68 -8.63 4.24
CA ASP A 98 -37.30 -7.37 4.63
C ASP A 98 -38.70 -7.68 5.19
N VAL A 99 -38.81 -7.72 6.52
CA VAL A 99 -40.08 -8.01 7.20
C VAL A 99 -40.86 -6.71 7.43
N PRO A 100 -42.07 -6.52 6.85
CA PRO A 100 -42.85 -5.32 7.06
C PRO A 100 -43.04 -4.98 8.55
N GLY A 101 -42.78 -3.72 8.92
CA GLY A 101 -42.92 -3.23 10.29
C GLY A 101 -41.75 -3.55 11.24
N ALA A 102 -40.75 -4.35 10.82
CA ALA A 102 -39.52 -4.51 11.60
C ALA A 102 -38.69 -3.22 11.62
N ASP A 103 -37.77 -3.08 12.57
CA ASP A 103 -36.83 -1.94 12.66
C ASP A 103 -35.54 -2.14 11.82
N SER A 104 -35.37 -3.33 11.28
CA SER A 104 -34.13 -3.78 10.64
C SER A 104 -34.38 -4.63 9.40
N VAL A 105 -33.38 -4.68 8.53
CA VAL A 105 -33.35 -5.47 7.29
C VAL A 105 -32.14 -6.39 7.34
N THR A 106 -32.29 -7.62 6.84
CA THR A 106 -31.16 -8.54 6.67
C THR A 106 -30.62 -8.40 5.26
N VAL A 107 -29.33 -8.10 5.14
CA VAL A 107 -28.63 -7.91 3.86
C VAL A 107 -27.43 -8.84 3.75
N LEU A 108 -27.03 -9.16 2.52
CA LEU A 108 -25.72 -9.69 2.17
C LEU A 108 -24.79 -8.51 1.88
N LEU A 109 -23.81 -8.30 2.74
CA LEU A 109 -22.80 -7.24 2.64
C LEU A 109 -21.42 -7.89 2.71
N ASP A 110 -20.60 -7.71 1.67
CA ASP A 110 -19.25 -8.30 1.59
C ASP A 110 -19.24 -9.83 1.86
N GLY A 111 -20.26 -10.54 1.39
CA GLY A 111 -20.42 -11.99 1.59
C GLY A 111 -20.92 -12.39 2.99
N LEU A 112 -21.15 -11.44 3.89
CA LEU A 112 -21.68 -11.65 5.22
C LEU A 112 -23.17 -11.35 5.28
N ARG A 113 -23.92 -12.17 6.00
CA ARG A 113 -25.32 -11.89 6.33
C ARG A 113 -25.36 -10.98 7.56
N VAL A 114 -25.82 -9.76 7.40
CA VAL A 114 -25.83 -8.73 8.43
C VAL A 114 -27.24 -8.19 8.60
N ARG A 115 -27.67 -8.01 9.85
CA ARG A 115 -28.89 -7.29 10.17
C ARG A 115 -28.53 -5.83 10.44
N ILE A 116 -29.12 -4.93 9.68
CA ILE A 116 -28.86 -3.49 9.75
C ILE A 116 -30.13 -2.75 10.17
N PRO A 117 -30.04 -1.67 10.96
CA PRO A 117 -31.16 -0.77 11.17
C PRO A 117 -31.66 -0.17 9.85
N ARG A 118 -32.98 -0.01 9.69
CA ARG A 118 -33.58 0.51 8.45
C ARG A 118 -33.14 1.92 8.10
N ASP A 119 -32.88 2.75 9.10
CA ASP A 119 -32.40 4.13 8.93
C ASP A 119 -31.00 4.21 8.28
N ARG A 120 -30.31 3.07 8.10
CA ARG A 120 -29.06 2.97 7.35
C ARG A 120 -29.25 2.81 5.85
N ILE A 121 -30.47 2.58 5.36
CA ILE A 121 -30.74 2.50 3.92
C ILE A 121 -30.77 3.93 3.37
N ALA A 122 -29.80 4.27 2.53
CA ALA A 122 -29.70 5.56 1.86
C ALA A 122 -30.73 5.64 0.72
N ASP A 123 -30.69 4.65 -0.17
CA ASP A 123 -31.53 4.56 -1.35
C ASP A 123 -31.87 3.09 -1.66
N ARG A 124 -33.05 2.87 -2.23
CA ARG A 124 -33.36 1.64 -2.97
C ARG A 124 -33.21 1.94 -4.45
N LEU A 125 -32.47 1.11 -5.18
CA LEU A 125 -32.34 1.31 -6.62
C LEU A 125 -33.72 1.15 -7.27
N PRO A 126 -34.13 2.08 -8.17
CA PRO A 126 -35.52 2.19 -8.63
C PRO A 126 -36.05 1.04 -9.50
N ASP A 127 -35.21 0.05 -9.84
CA ASP A 127 -35.69 -1.16 -10.50
C ASP A 127 -36.42 -2.03 -9.48
N ALA A 128 -37.74 -2.14 -9.65
CA ALA A 128 -38.66 -2.81 -8.72
C ALA A 128 -38.33 -4.30 -8.45
N ASP A 129 -37.47 -4.91 -9.26
CA ASP A 129 -36.99 -6.30 -9.13
C ASP A 129 -35.57 -6.41 -8.54
N SER A 130 -34.94 -5.29 -8.17
CA SER A 130 -33.59 -5.29 -7.60
C SER A 130 -33.67 -5.41 -6.07
N ASP A 131 -33.17 -6.54 -5.54
CA ASP A 131 -32.85 -6.69 -4.12
C ASP A 131 -31.66 -5.80 -3.69
N LEU A 132 -31.15 -4.91 -4.54
CA LEU A 132 -30.00 -4.07 -4.23
C LEU A 132 -30.40 -2.77 -3.51
N VAL A 133 -29.70 -2.50 -2.42
CA VAL A 133 -29.83 -1.27 -1.63
C VAL A 133 -28.48 -0.63 -1.41
N THR A 134 -28.49 0.70 -1.30
CA THR A 134 -27.32 1.47 -0.88
C THR A 134 -27.45 1.77 0.61
N LEU A 135 -26.39 1.52 1.37
CA LEU A 135 -26.35 1.65 2.82
C LEU A 135 -25.30 2.66 3.28
N HIS A 136 -25.64 3.44 4.31
CA HIS A 136 -24.66 4.17 5.12
C HIS A 136 -24.13 3.27 6.24
N ILE A 137 -22.88 2.85 6.12
CA ILE A 137 -22.19 2.11 7.19
C ILE A 137 -21.03 2.94 7.75
N PRO A 138 -20.49 2.64 8.95
CA PRO A 138 -19.30 3.31 9.46
C PRO A 138 -18.14 3.26 8.45
N ALA A 139 -17.60 4.43 8.11
CA ALA A 139 -16.41 4.56 7.27
C ALA A 139 -15.09 4.10 7.91
N PRO A 140 -14.85 4.30 9.23
CA PRO A 140 -13.59 3.89 9.84
C PRO A 140 -13.57 2.38 10.11
N ARG A 141 -12.42 1.77 9.85
CA ARG A 141 -12.15 0.34 9.99
C ARG A 141 -10.84 0.14 10.75
N PRO A 142 -10.76 0.52 12.04
CA PRO A 142 -9.56 0.30 12.83
C PRO A 142 -9.23 -1.20 12.86
N ALA A 143 -7.93 -1.52 12.83
CA ALA A 143 -7.40 -2.88 12.90
C ALA A 143 -7.76 -3.81 11.73
N LEU A 144 -8.40 -3.34 10.65
CA LEU A 144 -8.59 -4.15 9.45
C LEU A 144 -7.26 -4.48 8.75
N SER A 145 -6.31 -3.56 8.83
CA SER A 145 -4.93 -3.76 8.40
C SER A 145 -4.02 -3.58 9.62
N THR A 146 -3.21 -4.60 9.92
CA THR A 146 -2.34 -4.62 11.10
C THR A 146 -1.43 -3.39 11.15
N GLY A 147 -1.49 -2.61 12.24
CA GLY A 147 -0.68 -1.40 12.42
C GLY A 147 -1.18 -0.17 11.65
N PHE A 148 -2.39 -0.22 11.08
CA PHE A 148 -3.02 0.89 10.35
C PHE A 148 -4.45 1.16 10.82
N PHE A 149 -4.82 2.44 10.80
CA PHE A 149 -6.19 2.92 10.80
C PHE A 149 -6.66 3.09 9.35
N LEU A 150 -7.72 2.41 8.95
CA LEU A 150 -8.22 2.39 7.58
C LEU A 150 -9.58 3.08 7.46
N THR A 151 -9.84 3.75 6.35
CA THR A 151 -11.17 4.27 6.01
C THR A 151 -11.53 4.14 4.53
N ASP A 152 -12.82 4.06 4.25
CA ASP A 152 -13.41 4.23 2.92
C ASP A 152 -14.00 5.65 2.80
N GLY A 153 -13.95 6.26 1.61
CA GLY A 153 -14.52 7.60 1.36
C GLY A 153 -16.03 7.65 1.54
N SER A 154 -16.61 8.85 1.71
CA SER A 154 -18.05 8.99 1.99
C SER A 154 -18.92 8.43 0.87
N ARG A 155 -18.44 8.54 -0.38
CA ARG A 155 -19.10 8.05 -1.60
C ARG A 155 -18.87 6.56 -1.88
N GLY A 156 -18.23 5.85 -0.96
CA GLY A 156 -17.88 4.45 -1.09
C GLY A 156 -16.40 4.22 -1.36
N ARG A 157 -16.05 2.94 -1.49
CA ARG A 157 -14.68 2.48 -1.74
C ARG A 157 -14.42 2.21 -3.22
N VAL A 158 -13.15 2.26 -3.59
CA VAL A 158 -12.68 1.77 -4.90
C VAL A 158 -12.84 0.25 -4.97
N THR A 159 -13.28 -0.24 -6.12
CA THR A 159 -13.38 -1.67 -6.46
C THR A 159 -12.78 -1.90 -7.84
N GLY A 160 -12.04 -2.99 -8.03
CA GLY A 160 -11.44 -3.36 -9.32
C GLY A 160 -9.95 -3.67 -9.22
N SER A 161 -9.34 -4.06 -10.34
CA SER A 161 -7.95 -4.52 -10.42
C SER A 161 -6.93 -3.44 -10.75
N GLN A 162 -7.33 -2.28 -11.27
CA GLN A 162 -6.42 -1.19 -11.63
C GLN A 162 -6.44 -0.10 -10.56
N MET A 163 -5.79 -0.37 -9.44
CA MET A 163 -5.69 0.57 -8.34
C MET A 163 -4.35 1.31 -8.38
N LEU A 164 -4.42 2.64 -8.34
CA LEU A 164 -3.25 3.50 -8.13
C LEU A 164 -3.09 3.75 -6.64
N ARG A 165 -1.88 3.57 -6.12
CA ARG A 165 -1.53 3.85 -4.74
C ARG A 165 -0.71 5.12 -4.67
N LEU A 166 -1.10 6.04 -3.79
CA LEU A 166 -0.25 7.15 -3.36
C LEU A 166 0.31 6.86 -1.97
N TYR A 167 1.60 7.05 -1.81
CA TYR A 167 2.36 6.86 -0.59
C TYR A 167 2.81 8.23 -0.09
N ILE A 168 2.48 8.56 1.15
CA ILE A 168 2.83 9.82 1.78
C ILE A 168 3.70 9.52 2.99
N HIS A 169 4.92 10.06 2.95
CA HIS A 169 5.92 9.91 3.98
C HIS A 169 5.63 10.84 5.15
N LEU A 170 5.31 10.27 6.31
CA LEU A 170 5.16 11.02 7.55
C LEU A 170 6.30 10.68 8.51
N THR A 171 6.88 11.70 9.12
CA THR A 171 8.05 11.56 10.00
C THR A 171 7.70 11.39 11.47
N ASP A 172 6.50 11.80 11.88
CA ASP A 172 6.07 11.78 13.28
C ASP A 172 4.56 11.56 13.41
N ALA A 173 4.18 11.00 14.56
CA ALA A 173 2.79 10.73 14.88
C ALA A 173 1.99 11.99 15.23
N GLU A 174 2.65 13.04 15.72
CA GLU A 174 1.95 14.26 16.17
C GLU A 174 1.27 15.00 15.02
N SER A 175 1.96 15.08 13.87
CA SER A 175 1.47 15.75 12.66
C SER A 175 0.58 14.85 11.80
N ALA A 176 0.58 13.53 12.03
CA ALA A 176 -0.13 12.57 11.20
C ALA A 176 -1.65 12.79 11.10
N PRO A 177 -2.39 13.17 12.17
CA PRO A 177 -3.82 13.50 12.07
C PRO A 177 -4.11 14.69 11.15
N ASP A 178 -3.21 15.67 11.05
CA ASP A 178 -3.41 16.84 10.19
C ASP A 178 -3.16 16.53 8.72
N ALA A 179 -2.11 15.73 8.43
CA ALA A 179 -1.90 15.18 7.09
C ALA A 179 -3.07 14.29 6.67
N TRP A 180 -3.56 13.43 7.57
CA TRP A 180 -4.73 12.59 7.36
C TRP A 180 -5.98 13.43 7.03
N ARG A 181 -6.30 14.43 7.86
CA ARG A 181 -7.42 15.35 7.60
C ARG A 181 -7.27 16.02 6.24
N THR A 182 -6.10 16.57 5.94
CA THR A 182 -5.85 17.32 4.69
C THR A 182 -6.10 16.47 3.46
N VAL A 183 -5.54 15.26 3.43
CA VAL A 183 -5.69 14.32 2.31
C VAL A 183 -7.15 13.89 2.15
N LEU A 184 -7.80 13.50 3.25
CA LEU A 184 -9.20 13.08 3.19
C LEU A 184 -10.13 14.22 2.77
N SER A 185 -9.98 15.41 3.35
CA SER A 185 -10.77 16.58 3.00
C SER A 185 -10.62 16.93 1.52
N ARG A 186 -9.40 16.88 0.98
CA ARG A 186 -9.17 17.10 -0.45
C ARG A 186 -9.90 16.09 -1.33
N MET A 187 -9.89 14.80 -0.95
CA MET A 187 -10.60 13.78 -1.74
C MET A 187 -12.13 13.92 -1.65
N GLU A 188 -12.65 14.36 -0.50
CA GLU A 188 -14.08 14.65 -0.32
C GLU A 188 -14.52 15.91 -1.09
N GLU A 189 -13.69 16.97 -1.09
CA GLU A 189 -13.90 18.19 -1.91
C GLU A 189 -13.97 17.87 -3.42
N LEU A 190 -13.17 16.89 -3.86
CA LEU A 190 -13.15 16.39 -5.23
C LEU A 190 -14.21 15.31 -5.50
N GLU A 191 -15.07 15.01 -4.53
CA GLU A 191 -16.14 14.00 -4.62
C GLU A 191 -15.65 12.61 -5.08
N LEU A 192 -14.45 12.21 -4.65
CA LEU A 192 -13.82 10.97 -5.08
C LEU A 192 -14.28 9.76 -4.28
N ARG A 193 -14.29 8.60 -4.94
CA ARG A 193 -14.28 7.30 -4.25
C ARG A 193 -12.85 6.91 -3.96
N TYR A 194 -12.58 6.53 -2.71
CA TYR A 194 -11.24 6.15 -2.30
C TYR A 194 -11.28 5.16 -1.14
N ARG A 195 -10.14 4.51 -0.94
CA ARG A 195 -9.78 3.91 0.34
C ARG A 195 -8.48 4.54 0.78
N ALA A 196 -8.32 4.76 2.08
CA ALA A 196 -7.08 5.28 2.61
C ALA A 196 -6.74 4.58 3.92
N LYS A 197 -5.45 4.54 4.24
CA LYS A 197 -4.98 4.07 5.53
C LYS A 197 -3.85 4.96 6.01
N VAL A 198 -3.73 5.10 7.32
CA VAL A 198 -2.64 5.79 7.98
C VAL A 198 -2.14 4.90 9.11
N THR A 199 -0.83 4.87 9.35
CA THR A 199 -0.29 4.03 10.41
C THR A 199 -0.86 4.47 11.75
N SER A 200 -1.26 3.49 12.57
CA SER A 200 -1.84 3.72 13.90
C SER A 200 -0.89 3.32 15.03
N SER A 201 0.39 3.11 14.70
CA SER A 201 1.42 2.80 15.70
C SER A 201 2.44 3.93 15.75
N LEU A 202 2.62 4.50 16.94
CA LEU A 202 3.60 5.58 17.18
C LEU A 202 5.03 5.14 16.83
N LYS A 203 5.34 3.84 16.96
CA LYS A 203 6.66 3.25 16.68
C LYS A 203 6.95 3.03 15.19
N HIS A 204 5.95 3.18 14.33
CA HIS A 204 6.12 3.04 12.90
C HIS A 204 6.50 4.37 12.23
N PHE A 205 6.67 5.45 12.97
CA PHE A 205 7.22 6.70 12.44
C PHE A 205 8.73 6.78 12.71
N PRO A 206 9.54 7.38 11.81
CA PRO A 206 9.16 7.87 10.47
C PRO A 206 8.90 6.72 9.50
N ARG A 207 8.05 6.94 8.48
CA ARG A 207 7.75 5.93 7.45
C ARG A 207 7.20 6.50 6.14
N ARG A 208 7.73 6.02 5.02
CA ARG A 208 7.44 6.45 3.64
C ARG A 208 6.06 6.03 3.14
N ASP A 209 5.51 4.94 3.69
CA ASP A 209 4.14 4.47 3.48
C ASP A 209 3.26 4.68 4.73
N ALA A 210 3.56 5.71 5.53
CA ALA A 210 2.81 6.00 6.74
C ALA A 210 1.35 6.35 6.44
N LEU A 211 1.06 7.05 5.33
CA LEU A 211 -0.29 7.25 4.82
C LEU A 211 -0.34 6.76 3.37
N VAL A 212 -1.32 5.91 3.07
CA VAL A 212 -1.53 5.33 1.73
C VAL A 212 -2.96 5.58 1.27
N VAL A 213 -3.10 6.13 0.06
CA VAL A 213 -4.39 6.33 -0.62
C VAL A 213 -4.49 5.39 -1.80
N TYR A 214 -5.67 4.80 -1.98
CA TYR A 214 -6.03 3.92 -3.09
C TYR A 214 -7.05 4.61 -3.98
N LEU A 215 -6.69 4.84 -5.24
CA LEU A 215 -7.49 5.52 -6.24
C LEU A 215 -7.90 4.55 -7.36
N GLY A 216 -9.18 4.59 -7.72
CA GLY A 216 -9.72 3.87 -8.87
C GLY A 216 -9.55 4.64 -10.19
N PRO A 217 -9.90 4.02 -11.33
CA PRO A 217 -9.82 4.65 -12.65
C PRO A 217 -10.49 6.02 -12.74
N ASP A 218 -11.60 6.21 -12.03
CA ASP A 218 -12.34 7.47 -11.95
C ASP A 218 -11.59 8.57 -11.19
N ALA A 219 -10.60 8.22 -10.36
CA ALA A 219 -9.90 9.13 -9.46
C ALA A 219 -8.41 9.32 -9.77
N TRP A 220 -7.82 8.61 -10.75
CA TRP A 220 -6.38 8.74 -11.05
C TRP A 220 -5.94 10.15 -11.40
N HIS A 221 -6.81 10.92 -12.06
CA HIS A 221 -6.55 12.30 -12.47
C HIS A 221 -6.24 13.22 -11.28
N ALA A 222 -6.75 12.89 -10.08
CA ALA A 222 -6.56 13.68 -8.87
C ALA A 222 -5.21 13.46 -8.18
N ALA A 223 -4.39 12.50 -8.64
CA ALA A 223 -3.17 12.10 -7.94
C ALA A 223 -2.19 13.25 -7.70
N GLY A 224 -1.98 14.11 -8.70
CA GLY A 224 -1.12 15.29 -8.58
C GLY A 224 -1.68 16.34 -7.61
N GLU A 225 -3.00 16.55 -7.62
CA GLU A 225 -3.64 17.50 -6.71
C GLU A 225 -3.59 17.04 -5.25
N ILE A 226 -3.79 15.74 -5.00
CA ILE A 226 -3.64 15.14 -3.67
C ILE A 226 -2.18 15.27 -3.20
N ALA A 227 -1.20 14.98 -4.06
CA ALA A 227 0.21 15.15 -3.74
C ALA A 227 0.59 16.60 -3.41
N ALA A 228 0.02 17.57 -4.14
CA ALA A 228 0.22 18.99 -3.88
C ALA A 228 -0.42 19.43 -2.55
N SER A 229 -1.56 18.86 -2.17
CA SER A 229 -2.30 19.27 -0.97
C SER A 229 -1.54 19.07 0.34
N VAL A 230 -0.56 18.15 0.37
CA VAL A 230 0.25 17.88 1.56
C VAL A 230 1.57 18.65 1.61
N GLN A 231 1.96 19.33 0.53
CA GLN A 231 3.24 20.01 0.47
C GLN A 231 3.33 21.14 1.50
N GLY A 232 4.43 21.18 2.25
CA GLY A 232 4.67 22.17 3.30
C GLY A 232 3.97 21.86 4.64
N LEU A 233 3.22 20.76 4.76
CA LEU A 233 2.68 20.35 6.04
C LEU A 233 3.79 19.94 7.01
N PRO A 234 3.65 20.25 8.32
CA PRO A 234 4.51 19.67 9.35
C PRO A 234 4.51 18.14 9.30
N GLY A 235 5.66 17.55 9.59
CA GLY A 235 5.82 16.10 9.63
C GLY A 235 5.81 15.40 8.26
N LEU A 236 5.77 16.13 7.15
CA LEU A 236 6.00 15.54 5.82
C LEU A 236 7.50 15.32 5.60
N GLY A 237 7.91 14.07 5.39
CA GLY A 237 9.28 13.74 5.00
C GLY A 237 9.52 13.99 3.51
N SER A 238 10.78 14.02 3.05
CA SER A 238 11.10 14.24 1.63
C SER A 238 11.39 12.95 0.84
N ALA A 239 11.69 11.84 1.52
CA ALA A 239 12.07 10.58 0.89
C ALA A 239 10.87 9.79 0.33
N THR A 240 11.13 8.99 -0.70
CA THR A 240 10.19 8.01 -1.29
C THR A 240 10.87 6.65 -1.39
N SER A 241 10.10 5.57 -1.48
CA SER A 241 10.64 4.23 -1.75
C SER A 241 11.33 4.20 -3.14
N PRO A 242 12.42 3.42 -3.33
CA PRO A 242 13.04 3.27 -4.65
C PRO A 242 12.16 2.50 -5.64
N PHE A 243 11.08 1.86 -5.16
CA PHE A 243 10.14 1.13 -5.99
C PHE A 243 8.98 2.00 -6.53
N VAL A 244 8.82 3.23 -6.05
CA VAL A 244 7.68 4.10 -6.42
C VAL A 244 8.14 5.26 -7.29
N ARG A 245 7.23 5.76 -8.13
CA ARG A 245 7.49 6.98 -8.90
C ARG A 245 7.29 8.18 -7.97
N ARG A 246 8.33 8.98 -7.75
CA ARG A 246 8.19 10.25 -7.04
C ARG A 246 7.26 11.19 -7.80
N VAL A 247 6.20 11.65 -7.14
CA VAL A 247 5.24 12.63 -7.64
C VAL A 247 5.58 14.02 -7.11
N ALA A 248 5.93 14.10 -5.83
CA ALA A 248 6.41 15.29 -5.14
C ALA A 248 7.33 14.86 -3.98
N ASP A 249 7.88 15.84 -3.25
CA ASP A 249 8.65 15.54 -2.05
C ASP A 249 7.79 14.78 -1.04
N GLY A 250 8.30 13.63 -0.59
CA GLY A 250 7.57 12.74 0.33
C GLY A 250 6.40 11.97 -0.26
N VAL A 251 6.08 12.16 -1.55
CA VAL A 251 4.90 11.55 -2.17
C VAL A 251 5.31 10.68 -3.36
N GLY A 252 5.04 9.39 -3.25
CA GLY A 252 5.28 8.42 -4.31
C GLY A 252 3.99 7.81 -4.85
N ALA A 253 3.99 7.36 -6.10
CA ALA A 253 2.88 6.66 -6.72
C ALA A 253 3.33 5.31 -7.30
N ALA A 254 2.46 4.31 -7.22
CA ALA A 254 2.66 3.04 -7.90
C ALA A 254 1.34 2.32 -8.16
N TRP A 255 1.33 1.46 -9.17
CA TRP A 255 0.22 0.57 -9.46
C TRP A 255 0.19 -0.62 -8.49
N GLU A 256 -1.01 -1.07 -8.14
CA GLU A 256 -1.19 -2.36 -7.46
C GLU A 256 -0.47 -3.47 -8.25
N PRO A 257 0.32 -4.35 -7.60
CA PRO A 257 0.98 -5.44 -8.31
C PRO A 257 -0.02 -6.35 -9.03
N ASP A 258 0.27 -6.65 -10.30
CA ASP A 258 -0.42 -7.69 -11.05
C ASP A 258 0.58 -8.79 -11.42
N ASP A 259 0.88 -9.63 -10.43
CA ASP A 259 1.86 -10.70 -10.58
C ASP A 259 1.19 -11.98 -11.11
N PRO A 260 1.53 -12.43 -12.35
CA PRO A 260 0.91 -13.60 -12.94
C PRO A 260 1.36 -14.92 -12.28
N ARG A 261 2.39 -14.89 -11.43
CA ARG A 261 2.95 -16.09 -10.81
C ARG A 261 2.00 -16.64 -9.72
N PRO A 262 1.79 -17.97 -9.66
CA PRO A 262 0.89 -18.57 -8.69
C PRO A 262 1.19 -18.20 -7.24
N GLY A 263 0.17 -17.77 -6.50
CA GLY A 263 0.29 -17.46 -5.07
C GLY A 263 0.94 -16.12 -4.73
N LYS A 264 1.30 -15.29 -5.71
CA LYS A 264 1.96 -13.98 -5.49
C LYS A 264 1.01 -12.79 -5.43
N GLY A 265 -0.23 -12.91 -5.92
CA GLY A 265 -1.22 -11.82 -5.97
C GLY A 265 -1.85 -11.38 -4.64
N LYS A 266 -1.36 -11.83 -3.48
CA LYS A 266 -1.89 -11.44 -2.15
C LYS A 266 -0.97 -10.51 -1.34
N LEU A 267 0.23 -10.25 -1.85
CA LEU A 267 1.19 -9.38 -1.19
C LEU A 267 0.79 -7.92 -1.36
N SER A 268 1.06 -7.09 -0.36
CA SER A 268 1.02 -5.64 -0.58
C SER A 268 2.13 -5.24 -1.56
N PHE A 269 1.99 -4.08 -2.22
CA PHE A 269 3.00 -3.57 -3.14
C PHE A 269 4.44 -3.61 -2.59
N GLY A 270 4.66 -3.09 -1.38
CA GLY A 270 6.00 -3.07 -0.78
C GLY A 270 6.53 -4.48 -0.57
N GLU A 271 5.72 -5.36 0.03
CA GLU A 271 6.10 -6.77 0.22
C GLU A 271 6.39 -7.45 -1.12
N HIS A 272 5.59 -7.18 -2.15
CA HIS A 272 5.76 -7.73 -3.48
C HIS A 272 7.11 -7.32 -4.09
N ARG A 273 7.38 -6.03 -4.22
CA ARG A 273 8.60 -5.53 -4.88
C ARG A 273 9.86 -5.95 -4.11
N CYS A 274 9.82 -5.87 -2.79
CA CYS A 274 10.92 -6.32 -1.93
C CYS A 274 11.15 -7.83 -2.01
N GLN A 275 10.09 -8.64 -2.02
CA GLN A 275 10.21 -10.10 -2.12
C GLN A 275 10.74 -10.53 -3.49
N VAL A 276 10.32 -9.88 -4.59
CA VAL A 276 10.86 -10.17 -5.92
C VAL A 276 12.37 -9.88 -5.97
N LEU A 277 12.78 -8.72 -5.45
CA LEU A 277 14.20 -8.35 -5.37
C LEU A 277 15.01 -9.36 -4.55
N ALA A 278 14.52 -9.72 -3.36
CA ALA A 278 15.19 -10.69 -2.50
C ALA A 278 15.32 -12.08 -3.14
N GLU A 279 14.26 -12.58 -3.77
CA GLU A 279 14.27 -13.85 -4.49
C GLU A 279 15.29 -13.84 -5.64
N ALA A 280 15.38 -12.74 -6.39
CA ALA A 280 16.33 -12.58 -7.48
C ALA A 280 17.78 -12.64 -6.99
N LEU A 281 18.10 -11.91 -5.92
CA LEU A 281 19.46 -11.83 -5.38
C LEU A 281 19.93 -13.14 -4.77
N VAL A 282 19.06 -13.81 -4.01
CA VAL A 282 19.39 -15.14 -3.45
C VAL A 282 19.50 -16.18 -4.56
N GLY A 283 18.58 -16.16 -5.54
CA GLY A 283 18.63 -17.07 -6.68
C GLY A 283 19.92 -16.92 -7.51
N HIS A 284 20.38 -15.68 -7.70
CA HIS A 284 21.67 -15.39 -8.33
C HIS A 284 22.83 -16.03 -7.55
N ALA A 285 22.87 -15.83 -6.23
CA ALA A 285 23.95 -16.33 -5.39
C ALA A 285 24.02 -17.87 -5.33
N VAL A 286 22.89 -18.55 -5.54
CA VAL A 286 22.82 -20.02 -5.62
C VAL A 286 23.30 -20.57 -6.97
N ARG A 287 23.01 -19.87 -8.08
CA ARG A 287 23.30 -20.38 -9.44
C ARG A 287 24.77 -20.27 -9.84
N ALA A 288 25.49 -19.24 -9.37
CA ALA A 288 26.90 -18.97 -9.67
C ALA A 288 27.30 -19.16 -11.15
N ASP A 289 26.44 -18.75 -12.08
CA ASP A 289 26.55 -19.00 -13.54
C ASP A 289 27.20 -17.84 -14.32
N GLY A 290 27.67 -16.80 -13.61
CA GLY A 290 28.33 -15.63 -14.19
C GLY A 290 27.39 -14.62 -14.86
N VAL A 291 26.07 -14.80 -14.78
CA VAL A 291 25.10 -13.79 -15.24
C VAL A 291 25.19 -12.55 -14.34
N ALA A 292 25.13 -11.36 -14.94
CA ALA A 292 25.19 -10.12 -14.18
C ALA A 292 23.96 -9.95 -13.27
N ARG A 293 24.18 -9.49 -12.04
CA ARG A 293 23.14 -9.28 -11.03
C ARG A 293 21.97 -8.44 -11.51
N GLU A 294 22.24 -7.33 -12.20
CA GLU A 294 21.18 -6.46 -12.75
C GLU A 294 20.30 -7.18 -13.78
N ALA A 295 20.88 -8.07 -14.58
CA ALA A 295 20.11 -8.86 -15.54
C ALA A 295 19.18 -9.87 -14.84
N VAL A 296 19.64 -10.50 -13.75
CA VAL A 296 18.80 -11.41 -12.95
C VAL A 296 17.65 -10.66 -12.28
N VAL A 297 17.91 -9.45 -11.75
CA VAL A 297 16.85 -8.62 -11.15
C VAL A 297 15.86 -8.15 -12.21
N ALA A 298 16.34 -7.71 -13.38
CA ALA A 298 15.48 -7.32 -14.50
C ALA A 298 14.57 -8.48 -14.94
N GLU A 299 15.13 -9.68 -15.13
CA GLU A 299 14.37 -10.88 -15.46
C GLU A 299 13.34 -11.22 -14.38
N ALA A 300 13.69 -11.11 -13.10
CA ALA A 300 12.78 -11.37 -12.00
C ALA A 300 11.61 -10.38 -11.96
N PHE A 301 11.86 -9.09 -12.21
CA PHE A 301 10.79 -8.09 -12.33
C PHE A 301 9.88 -8.36 -13.52
N LEU A 302 10.44 -8.66 -14.70
CA LEU A 302 9.65 -9.03 -15.88
C LEU A 302 8.75 -10.25 -15.61
N ASN A 303 9.32 -11.29 -15.01
CA ASN A 303 8.58 -12.50 -14.63
C ASN A 303 7.48 -12.24 -13.58
N ALA A 304 7.64 -11.20 -12.76
CA ALA A 304 6.65 -10.74 -11.79
C ALA A 304 5.67 -9.70 -12.36
N GLY A 305 5.64 -9.51 -13.67
CA GLY A 305 4.78 -8.51 -14.33
C GLY A 305 5.17 -7.06 -14.06
N THR A 306 6.37 -6.81 -13.55
CA THR A 306 6.89 -5.48 -13.16
C THR A 306 7.83 -4.93 -14.23
N ASP A 307 7.69 -3.64 -14.55
CA ASP A 307 8.65 -2.96 -15.44
C ASP A 307 9.99 -2.78 -14.69
N PRO A 308 11.10 -3.36 -15.15
CA PRO A 308 12.37 -3.26 -14.45
C PRO A 308 12.96 -1.85 -14.46
N LEU A 309 12.63 -1.02 -15.46
CA LEU A 309 13.08 0.36 -15.59
C LEU A 309 12.16 1.34 -14.86
N MET A 310 10.94 0.92 -14.52
CA MET A 310 10.02 1.69 -13.69
C MET A 310 9.21 0.78 -12.74
N PRO A 311 9.79 0.31 -11.61
CA PRO A 311 9.15 -0.68 -10.72
C PRO A 311 7.79 -0.24 -10.15
N ALA A 312 7.47 1.05 -10.22
CA ALA A 312 6.17 1.61 -9.89
C ALA A 312 5.04 1.12 -10.82
N ARG A 313 5.38 0.53 -11.98
CA ARG A 313 4.46 0.07 -13.02
C ARG A 313 4.49 -1.46 -13.13
N ASN A 314 3.33 -2.01 -13.48
CA ASN A 314 3.26 -3.31 -14.13
C ASN A 314 3.46 -3.13 -15.64
N LEU A 315 3.75 -4.20 -16.36
CA LEU A 315 4.02 -4.16 -17.81
C LEU A 315 2.84 -3.63 -18.65
N ASP A 316 1.62 -3.79 -18.17
CA ASP A 316 0.37 -3.38 -18.82
C ASP A 316 -0.30 -2.18 -18.14
N SER A 317 0.41 -1.51 -17.23
CA SER A 317 -0.15 -0.39 -16.47
C SER A 317 -0.58 0.77 -17.36
N PRO A 318 -1.72 1.43 -17.07
CA PRO A 318 -2.10 2.66 -17.74
C PRO A 318 -1.03 3.76 -17.63
N VAL A 319 -0.96 4.63 -18.64
CA VAL A 319 -0.07 5.79 -18.65
C VAL A 319 -0.74 6.98 -18.00
N LEU A 320 -0.04 7.62 -17.05
CA LEU A 320 -0.47 8.83 -16.34
C LEU A 320 0.64 9.89 -16.42
N PRO A 321 0.70 10.67 -17.51
CA PRO A 321 1.78 11.64 -17.75
C PRO A 321 1.84 12.72 -16.67
N GLY A 322 0.69 13.11 -16.11
CA GLY A 322 0.59 14.16 -15.08
C GLY A 322 1.35 13.86 -13.78
N ILE A 323 1.75 12.61 -13.56
CA ILE A 323 2.56 12.18 -12.40
C ILE A 323 3.80 11.38 -12.81
N GLY A 324 4.18 11.42 -14.10
CA GLY A 324 5.37 10.77 -14.62
C GLY A 324 5.35 9.24 -14.60
N LEU A 325 4.17 8.62 -14.59
CA LEU A 325 4.01 7.18 -14.83
C LEU A 325 3.75 6.95 -16.33
N VAL A 326 4.81 6.97 -17.13
CA VAL A 326 4.76 6.78 -18.59
C VAL A 326 5.29 5.42 -19.01
#